data_AF-A0A7X3ZQ62-F1
#
_entry.id   AF-A0A7X3ZQ62-F1
#
_cell.length_a   1.000
_cell.length_b   1.000
_cell.length_c   1.000
_cell.angle_alpha   90.00
_cell.angle_beta   90.00
_cell.angle_gamma   90.00
#
_symmetry.space_group_name_H-M   'P 1'
#
loop_
_entity.id
_entity.type
_entity.pdbx_description
1 polymer ?
#
loop_
_entity_poly.entity_id
_entity_poly.type
_entity_poly.pdbx_seq_one_letter_code
_entity_poly.pdbx_strand_id
1 'polypeptide(L)'
;MTYILNIEDAEVIRIEGEAPRTLYTLIQPNIQNTEHFSMGLEEIDPNSEIPMHSHSEEEEIIFVFAGKGKAYVGGEESEVKKGSVIYIPPNVDHRFVNTGDEPLWITWTLSPPGFEKKIRKIADGSAGMEIYSES
;
A
#
# COMPACT_ATOMS: atom_id res chain seq x y z
N MET A 1 -1.96 24.74 -6.65
CA MET A 1 -0.53 24.66 -7.02
C MET A 1 -0.31 23.32 -7.69
N THR A 2 0.60 23.22 -8.64
CA THR A 2 0.91 21.96 -9.35
C THR A 2 2.22 21.39 -8.83
N TYR A 3 2.30 20.07 -8.73
CA TYR A 3 3.48 19.36 -8.23
C TYR A 3 3.98 18.38 -9.31
N ILE A 4 5.30 18.29 -9.43
CA ILE A 4 6.00 17.22 -10.15
C ILE A 4 6.98 16.67 -9.12
N LEU A 5 6.81 15.40 -8.75
CA LEU A 5 7.59 14.74 -7.71
C LEU A 5 8.28 13.52 -8.31
N ASN A 6 9.47 13.24 -7.82
CA ASN A 6 10.22 12.02 -8.07
C ASN A 6 10.18 11.15 -6.81
N ILE A 7 10.60 9.89 -6.93
CA ILE A 7 10.59 8.97 -5.77
C ILE A 7 11.49 9.48 -4.62
N GLU A 8 12.53 10.24 -4.95
CA GLU A 8 13.45 10.86 -3.99
C GLU A 8 12.80 12.00 -3.18
N ASP A 9 11.67 12.52 -3.64
CA ASP A 9 10.88 13.54 -2.93
C ASP A 9 9.88 12.92 -1.94
N ALA A 10 9.76 11.57 -1.92
CA ALA A 10 8.82 10.88 -1.06
C ALA A 10 9.21 10.98 0.42
N GLU A 11 8.19 11.02 1.28
CA GLU A 11 8.37 10.65 2.67
C GLU A 11 8.53 9.14 2.75
N VAL A 12 9.71 8.69 3.18
CA VAL A 12 10.10 7.28 3.19
C VAL A 12 10.02 6.70 4.59
N ILE A 13 9.33 5.57 4.70
CA ILE A 13 9.16 4.83 5.93
C ILE A 13 9.50 3.37 5.68
N ARG A 14 10.50 2.86 6.38
CA ARG A 14 10.84 1.43 6.37
C ARG A 14 10.12 0.71 7.50
N ILE A 15 9.37 -0.33 7.16
CA ILE A 15 8.82 -1.28 8.12
C ILE A 15 9.80 -2.46 8.22
N GLU A 16 10.24 -2.73 9.44
CA GLU A 16 11.09 -3.88 9.78
C GLU A 16 10.26 -4.99 10.44
N GLY A 17 10.84 -6.19 10.59
CA GLY A 17 10.21 -7.29 11.34
C GLY A 17 9.62 -8.38 10.45
N GLU A 18 8.39 -8.81 10.74
CA GLU A 18 7.75 -9.99 10.12
C GLU A 18 7.33 -9.77 8.66
N ALA A 19 6.92 -8.55 8.31
CA ALA A 19 6.50 -8.16 6.97
C ALA A 19 7.31 -6.96 6.46
N PRO A 20 8.64 -7.13 6.25
CA PRO A 20 9.55 -6.05 5.91
C PRO A 20 9.23 -5.45 4.54
N ARG A 21 9.11 -4.12 4.48
CA ARG A 21 8.76 -3.37 3.26
C ARG A 21 8.99 -1.88 3.45
N THR A 22 9.05 -1.13 2.36
CA THR A 22 9.31 0.31 2.38
C THR A 22 8.15 1.07 1.73
N LEU A 23 7.60 2.06 2.43
CA LEU A 23 6.54 2.94 1.93
C LEU A 23 7.14 4.28 1.52
N TYR A 24 6.74 4.76 0.35
CA TYR A 24 7.16 6.02 -0.24
C TYR A 24 5.91 6.89 -0.47
N THR A 25 5.60 7.78 0.47
CA THR A 25 4.44 8.69 0.35
C THR A 25 4.80 9.90 -0.50
N LEU A 26 4.12 10.08 -1.64
CA LEU A 26 4.41 11.17 -2.59
C LEU A 26 3.38 12.29 -2.52
N ILE A 27 2.09 11.94 -2.56
CA ILE A 27 0.99 12.90 -2.60
C ILE A 27 0.09 12.71 -1.38
N GLN A 28 -0.08 13.77 -0.61
CA GLN A 28 -0.90 13.76 0.61
C GLN A 28 -1.50 15.14 0.95
N PRO A 29 -2.63 15.18 1.68
CA PRO A 29 -3.32 16.43 2.01
C PRO A 29 -2.44 17.43 2.75
N ASN A 30 -1.62 16.97 3.69
CA ASN A 30 -0.85 17.86 4.55
C ASN A 30 0.27 18.63 3.84
N ILE A 31 0.72 18.16 2.66
CA ILE A 31 1.80 18.81 1.91
C ILE A 31 1.27 19.40 0.60
N GLN A 32 0.54 18.61 -0.18
CA GLN A 32 0.05 19.04 -1.50
C GLN A 32 -1.37 19.62 -1.46
N ASN A 33 -2.04 19.60 -0.31
CA ASN A 33 -3.41 20.08 -0.14
C ASN A 33 -4.40 19.38 -1.10
N THR A 34 -4.23 18.06 -1.27
CA THR A 34 -5.16 17.24 -2.04
C THR A 34 -6.47 17.03 -1.28
N GLU A 35 -7.59 17.04 -2.02
CA GLU A 35 -8.93 16.91 -1.44
C GLU A 35 -9.54 15.51 -1.64
N HIS A 36 -9.13 14.81 -2.70
CA HIS A 36 -9.80 13.58 -3.14
C HIS A 36 -8.90 12.36 -3.17
N PHE A 37 -7.59 12.54 -3.31
CA PHE A 37 -6.67 11.42 -3.45
C PHE A 37 -5.39 11.63 -2.64
N SER A 38 -4.85 10.51 -2.18
CA SER A 38 -3.46 10.37 -1.73
C SER A 38 -2.82 9.25 -2.52
N MET A 39 -1.49 9.31 -2.69
CA MET A 39 -0.78 8.34 -3.50
C MET A 39 0.66 8.18 -3.01
N GLY A 40 1.14 6.94 -3.11
CA GLY A 40 2.53 6.61 -2.93
C GLY A 40 2.88 5.28 -3.56
N LEU A 41 4.05 4.79 -3.20
CA LEU A 41 4.59 3.52 -3.63
C LEU A 41 4.85 2.64 -2.41
N GLU A 42 4.87 1.34 -2.64
CA GLU A 42 5.33 0.37 -1.66
C GLU A 42 6.23 -0.66 -2.33
N GLU A 43 7.40 -0.86 -1.71
CA GLU A 43 8.41 -1.85 -2.07
C GLU A 43 8.33 -2.99 -1.08
N ILE A 44 7.83 -4.14 -1.53
CA ILE A 44 7.65 -5.33 -0.69
C ILE A 44 8.84 -6.25 -0.93
N ASP A 45 9.60 -6.54 0.13
CA ASP A 45 10.78 -7.41 0.07
C ASP A 45 10.45 -8.82 -0.44
N PRO A 46 11.42 -9.57 -0.99
CA PRO A 46 11.23 -10.98 -1.32
C PRO A 46 10.71 -11.80 -0.13
N ASN A 47 9.69 -12.63 -0.36
CA ASN A 47 8.99 -13.42 0.67
C ASN A 47 8.29 -12.60 1.77
N SER A 48 8.09 -11.29 1.54
CA SER A 48 7.33 -10.40 2.41
C SER A 48 5.93 -10.12 1.86
N GLU A 49 5.19 -9.28 2.56
CA GLU A 49 3.82 -8.95 2.23
C GLU A 49 3.36 -7.59 2.77
N ILE A 50 2.25 -7.14 2.22
CA ILE A 50 1.30 -6.27 2.93
C ILE A 50 0.27 -7.21 3.55
N PRO A 51 0.26 -7.35 4.89
CA PRO A 51 -0.67 -8.23 5.61
C PRO A 51 -2.14 -7.93 5.31
N MET A 52 -3.01 -8.87 5.65
CA MET A 52 -4.45 -8.72 5.45
C MET A 52 -4.98 -7.49 6.19
N HIS A 53 -5.75 -6.65 5.48
CA HIS A 53 -6.37 -5.46 6.02
C HIS A 53 -7.54 -5.01 5.14
N SER A 54 -8.31 -4.03 5.63
CA SER A 54 -9.35 -3.35 4.88
C SER A 54 -9.51 -1.89 5.34
N HIS A 55 -10.16 -1.11 4.48
CA HIS A 55 -10.45 0.31 4.71
C HIS A 55 -11.96 0.51 4.64
N SER A 56 -12.57 1.12 5.66
CA SER A 56 -14.03 1.27 5.72
C SER A 56 -14.56 2.42 4.88
N GLU A 57 -13.73 3.42 4.60
CA GLU A 57 -14.10 4.64 3.89
C GLU A 57 -13.46 4.72 2.50
N GLU A 58 -12.22 4.24 2.39
CA GLU A 58 -11.40 4.41 1.20
C GLU A 58 -11.63 3.33 0.14
N GLU A 59 -11.80 3.75 -1.11
CA GLU A 59 -11.52 2.91 -2.28
C GLU A 59 -10.03 3.01 -2.64
N GLU A 60 -9.47 1.94 -3.21
CA GLU A 60 -8.05 1.86 -3.54
C GLU A 60 -7.81 1.34 -4.96
N ILE A 61 -6.82 1.93 -5.63
CA ILE A 61 -6.24 1.40 -6.87
C ILE A 61 -4.77 1.06 -6.62
N ILE A 62 -4.43 -0.20 -6.89
CA ILE A 62 -3.07 -0.70 -6.92
C ILE A 62 -2.61 -0.92 -8.36
N PHE A 63 -1.41 -0.47 -8.68
CA PHE A 63 -0.73 -0.81 -9.93
C PHE A 63 0.63 -1.44 -9.65
N VAL A 64 0.85 -2.64 -10.18
CA VAL A 64 2.13 -3.34 -10.06
C VAL A 64 3.05 -2.91 -11.20
N PHE A 65 4.17 -2.27 -10.89
CA PHE A 65 5.09 -1.73 -11.90
C PHE A 65 6.44 -2.45 -12.00
N ALA A 66 6.81 -3.25 -10.99
CA ALA A 66 7.93 -4.18 -11.04
C ALA A 66 7.70 -5.39 -10.10
N GLY A 67 8.39 -6.49 -10.36
CA GLY A 67 8.26 -7.73 -9.58
C GLY A 67 7.01 -8.56 -9.93
N LYS A 68 6.75 -9.57 -9.09
CA LYS A 68 5.62 -10.50 -9.19
C LYS A 68 5.19 -10.97 -7.80
N GLY A 69 3.93 -11.37 -7.67
CA GLY A 69 3.37 -11.76 -6.39
C GLY A 69 2.00 -12.39 -6.52
N LYS A 70 1.29 -12.42 -5.40
CA LYS A 70 -0.12 -12.77 -5.31
C LYS A 70 -0.89 -11.63 -4.65
N ALA A 71 -2.09 -11.37 -5.15
CA ALA A 71 -3.08 -10.54 -4.47
C ALA A 71 -4.21 -11.44 -3.97
N TYR A 72 -4.59 -11.24 -2.72
CA TYR A 72 -5.81 -11.77 -2.13
C TYR A 72 -6.76 -10.59 -2.00
N VAL A 73 -7.93 -10.64 -2.64
CA VAL A 73 -8.90 -9.54 -2.63
C VAL A 73 -10.29 -10.13 -2.59
N GLY A 74 -11.08 -9.81 -1.56
CA GLY A 74 -12.47 -10.24 -1.46
C GLY A 74 -12.67 -11.76 -1.49
N GLY A 75 -11.72 -12.52 -0.94
CA GLY A 75 -11.74 -13.98 -0.91
C GLY A 75 -11.22 -14.68 -2.17
N GLU A 76 -10.78 -13.94 -3.19
CA GLU A 76 -10.14 -14.50 -4.38
C GLU A 76 -8.63 -14.29 -4.35
N GLU A 77 -7.87 -15.32 -4.77
CA GLU A 77 -6.42 -15.25 -4.96
C GLU A 77 -6.11 -15.13 -6.45
N SER A 78 -5.22 -14.21 -6.82
CA SER A 78 -4.74 -14.05 -8.21
C SER A 78 -3.26 -13.74 -8.26
N GLU A 79 -2.56 -14.26 -9.27
CA GLU A 79 -1.18 -13.87 -9.56
C GLU A 79 -1.15 -12.42 -10.08
N VAL A 80 -0.18 -11.65 -9.58
CA VAL A 80 0.06 -10.28 -10.03
C VAL A 80 1.49 -10.12 -10.51
N LYS A 81 1.69 -9.25 -11.49
CA LYS A 81 2.99 -8.97 -12.12
C LYS A 81 2.97 -7.56 -12.68
N LYS A 82 4.12 -7.08 -13.16
CA LYS A 82 4.20 -5.81 -13.90
C LYS A 82 3.06 -5.66 -14.91
N GLY A 83 2.28 -4.59 -14.77
CA GLY A 83 1.11 -4.27 -15.60
C GLY A 83 -0.23 -4.68 -14.98
N SER A 84 -0.25 -5.45 -13.89
CA SER A 84 -1.47 -5.76 -13.14
C SER A 84 -2.04 -4.51 -12.48
N VAL A 85 -3.36 -4.35 -12.55
CA VAL A 85 -4.14 -3.32 -11.84
C VAL A 85 -5.17 -4.02 -10.97
N ILE A 86 -5.34 -3.53 -9.75
CA ILE A 86 -6.32 -4.03 -8.80
C ILE A 86 -7.13 -2.83 -8.33
N TYR A 87 -8.46 -2.98 -8.35
CA TYR A 87 -9.39 -2.03 -7.74
C TYR A 87 -10.03 -2.70 -6.52
N ILE A 88 -10.03 -1.99 -5.40
CA ILE A 88 -10.50 -2.48 -4.11
C ILE A 88 -11.52 -1.47 -3.57
N PRO A 89 -12.81 -1.83 -3.52
CA PRO A 89 -13.82 -0.95 -2.91
C PRO A 89 -13.73 -1.00 -1.38
N PRO A 90 -14.39 -0.05 -0.67
CA PRO A 90 -14.40 -0.04 0.78
C PRO A 90 -14.93 -1.35 1.38
N ASN A 91 -14.40 -1.72 2.54
CA ASN A 91 -14.73 -2.91 3.33
C ASN A 91 -14.41 -4.25 2.63
N VAL A 92 -13.53 -4.24 1.63
CA VAL A 92 -12.99 -5.48 1.03
C VAL A 92 -11.64 -5.78 1.62
N ASP A 93 -11.51 -6.95 2.25
CA ASP A 93 -10.24 -7.44 2.77
C ASP A 93 -9.28 -7.74 1.62
N HIS A 94 -8.04 -7.31 1.80
CA HIS A 94 -6.98 -7.49 0.84
C HIS A 94 -5.59 -7.68 1.46
N ARG A 95 -4.75 -8.44 0.76
CA ARG A 95 -3.38 -8.79 1.12
C ARG A 95 -2.54 -8.92 -0.14
N PHE A 96 -1.29 -8.47 -0.11
CA PHE A 96 -0.35 -8.57 -1.24
C PHE A 96 0.91 -9.29 -0.81
N VAL A 97 1.26 -10.38 -1.47
CA VAL A 97 2.42 -11.21 -1.11
C VAL A 97 3.43 -11.19 -2.24
N ASN A 98 4.68 -10.87 -1.92
CA ASN A 98 5.78 -11.01 -2.86
C ASN A 98 6.24 -12.48 -2.91
N THR A 99 5.99 -13.14 -4.04
CA THR A 99 6.39 -14.53 -4.30
C THR A 99 7.65 -14.65 -5.17
N GLY A 100 8.28 -13.52 -5.48
CA GLY A 100 9.54 -13.44 -6.22
C GLY A 100 10.78 -13.43 -5.33
N ASP A 101 11.92 -13.44 -6.00
CA ASP A 101 13.27 -13.28 -5.47
C ASP A 101 13.77 -11.83 -5.52
N GLU A 102 13.02 -10.95 -6.18
CA GLU A 102 13.26 -9.51 -6.29
C GLU A 102 12.10 -8.73 -5.63
N PRO A 103 12.29 -7.46 -5.26
CA PRO A 103 11.22 -6.64 -4.69
C PRO A 103 10.00 -6.53 -5.62
N LEU A 104 8.82 -6.63 -5.01
CA LEU A 104 7.54 -6.34 -5.65
C LEU A 104 7.20 -4.87 -5.42
N TRP A 105 7.04 -4.13 -6.51
CA TRP A 105 6.78 -2.70 -6.46
C TRP A 105 5.36 -2.39 -6.92
N ILE A 106 4.62 -1.71 -6.05
CA ILE A 106 3.24 -1.31 -6.29
C ILE A 106 3.05 0.18 -6.04
N THR A 107 2.04 0.77 -6.68
CA THR A 107 1.46 2.04 -6.24
C THR A 107 0.29 1.75 -5.30
N TRP A 108 0.03 2.65 -4.37
CA TRP A 108 -1.26 2.76 -3.69
C TRP A 108 -1.87 4.13 -4.02
N THR A 109 -3.14 4.16 -4.38
CA THR A 109 -3.91 5.38 -4.62
C THR A 109 -5.24 5.25 -3.91
N LEU A 110 -5.48 6.10 -2.92
CA LEU A 110 -6.63 6.02 -2.03
C LEU A 110 -7.54 7.24 -2.16
N SER A 111 -8.85 7.01 -2.09
CA SER A 111 -9.91 8.04 -2.08
C SER A 111 -11.00 7.68 -1.07
N PRO A 112 -11.35 8.55 -0.11
CA PRO A 112 -10.72 9.85 0.17
C PRO A 112 -9.28 9.71 0.71
N PRO A 113 -8.50 10.80 0.80
CA PRO A 113 -7.17 10.74 1.39
C PRO A 113 -7.25 10.67 2.93
N GLY A 114 -6.22 10.13 3.59
CA GLY A 114 -6.13 10.11 5.05
C GLY A 114 -5.41 8.90 5.64
N PHE A 115 -5.28 7.81 4.88
CA PHE A 115 -4.62 6.58 5.30
C PHE A 115 -3.12 6.77 5.60
N GLU A 116 -2.46 7.73 4.97
CA GLU A 116 -1.05 8.07 5.21
C GLU A 116 -0.78 8.51 6.67
N LYS A 117 -1.81 8.94 7.41
CA LYS A 117 -1.70 9.21 8.86
C LYS A 117 -1.66 7.92 9.67
N LYS A 118 -2.36 6.86 9.23
CA LYS A 118 -2.34 5.53 9.87
C LYS A 118 -1.00 4.84 9.62
N ILE A 119 -0.45 4.93 8.40
CA ILE A 119 0.86 4.39 8.05
C ILE A 119 1.96 4.87 9.01
N ARG A 120 2.03 6.18 9.30
CA ARG A 120 3.02 6.73 10.24
C ARG A 120 2.90 6.11 11.64
N LYS A 121 1.67 5.91 12.12
CA LYS A 121 1.41 5.29 13.41
C LYS A 121 1.77 3.80 13.44
N ILE A 122 1.65 3.11 12.31
CA ILE A 122 2.10 1.71 12.21
C ILE A 122 3.62 1.66 12.32
N ALA A 123 4.31 2.57 11.63
CA ALA A 123 5.77 2.59 11.58
C ALA A 123 6.44 2.99 12.90
N ASP A 124 5.85 3.90 13.65
CA ASP A 124 6.35 4.28 14.99
C ASP A 124 5.88 3.32 16.11
N GLY A 125 5.17 2.24 15.75
CA GLY A 125 4.66 1.22 16.66
C GLY A 125 3.48 1.68 17.53
N SER A 126 2.92 2.87 17.28
CA SER A 126 1.78 3.41 18.04
C SER A 126 0.42 2.93 17.56
N ALA A 127 0.35 2.22 16.43
CA ALA A 127 -0.82 1.51 15.94
C ALA A 127 -0.43 0.10 15.47
N GLY A 128 -1.19 -0.91 15.92
CA GLY A 128 -1.21 -2.19 15.20
C GLY A 128 -1.91 -2.00 13.87
N MET A 129 -1.49 -2.75 12.84
CA MET A 129 -2.43 -3.01 11.74
C MET A 129 -3.61 -3.75 12.38
N GLU A 130 -4.85 -3.39 12.11
CA GLU A 130 -5.99 -4.21 12.55
C GLU A 130 -5.95 -5.51 11.75
N ILE A 131 -5.13 -6.45 12.23
CA ILE A 131 -5.08 -7.82 11.74
C ILE A 131 -6.34 -8.46 12.30
N TYR A 132 -7.44 -8.40 11.55
CA TYR A 132 -8.55 -9.29 11.83
C TYR A 132 -8.08 -10.69 11.47
N SER A 133 -7.59 -11.44 12.46
CA SER A 133 -7.53 -12.88 12.37
C SER A 133 -8.96 -13.37 12.25
N GLU A 134 -9.34 -13.89 11.09
CA GLU A 134 -10.60 -14.62 10.96
C GLU A 134 -10.65 -15.71 12.05
N SER A 135 -11.71 -15.67 12.85
CA SER A 135 -12.18 -16.76 13.69
C SER A 135 -12.78 -17.88 12.85
#